data_AF-A0A4Q2D2V7-F1
#
_entry.id   AF-A0A4Q2D2V7-F1
#
_cell.length_a   1.000
_cell.length_b   1.000
_cell.length_c   1.000
_cell.angle_alpha   90.00
_cell.angle_beta   90.00
_cell.angle_gamma   90.00
#
_symmetry.space_group_name_H-M   'P 1'
#
loop_
_entity.id
_entity.type
_entity.pdbx_description
1 polymer ?
#
loop_
_entity_poly.entity_id
_entity_poly.type
_entity_poly.pdbx_seq_one_letter_code
_entity_poly.pdbx_strand_id
1 'polypeptide(L)'
;MPYYPAELDSDDEGSIEYDWDNDSQPDLDDVYMGRTMGHLRLGGSTSGVPGTPPPRYSSVPTPPPGYAAGSLVTPGMQSQASIQPERQILSYLRADLCIEIADVCPRWLKQQKHVRDFVTCGLTCNEKLCKDGPSDTTMCTYCHRRLKVQGKDQCGQTCADKAKIACLLCKVRPKNGSYHFCGKACKGIATKSTPLILEIAKGHTSYDMVENKFKSGWKGGSPPPTIAKIFKIIENEEFLKPYDAYRKRVGPKENYLYHGTKRQCQLGVSTTKLCASSTCAICNILKTSFKVEIANPWGRFGKGIYTSSASNKAFGYSAGVMLLNKVVLGNVGQASGSSCPSGYDSVVYDPQGASNETILYTNDAIRPVFLIAFQ
;
A
#
# COMPACT_ATOMS: atom_id res chain seq x y z
N MET A 1 -28.11 7.84 22.75
CA MET A 1 -26.86 7.56 22.02
C MET A 1 -26.90 8.37 20.74
N PRO A 2 -25.92 9.23 20.43
CA PRO A 2 -25.88 9.88 19.13
C PRO A 2 -25.68 8.79 18.08
N TYR A 3 -26.67 8.65 17.21
CA TYR A 3 -26.73 7.73 16.10
C TYR A 3 -25.68 8.20 15.08
N TYR A 4 -24.50 7.59 15.08
CA TYR A 4 -23.61 7.70 13.94
C TYR A 4 -24.42 7.18 12.74
N PRO A 5 -24.66 7.97 11.68
CA PRO A 5 -25.22 7.41 10.47
C PRO A 5 -24.21 6.34 10.00
N ALA A 6 -24.60 5.08 10.17
CA ALA A 6 -23.80 3.91 9.78
C ALA A 6 -23.56 3.85 8.26
N GLU A 7 -24.11 4.81 7.50
CA GLU A 7 -24.22 4.80 6.05
C GLU A 7 -23.11 5.56 5.31
N LEU A 8 -22.10 6.10 6.01
CA LEU A 8 -21.05 6.88 5.35
C LEU A 8 -19.75 6.14 5.02
N ASP A 9 -19.59 4.85 5.33
CA ASP A 9 -18.28 4.18 5.14
C ASP A 9 -18.29 2.64 5.09
N SER A 10 -19.39 1.98 4.72
CA SER A 10 -19.38 0.53 4.48
C SER A 10 -19.11 0.15 3.04
N ASP A 11 -18.58 1.08 2.23
CA ASP A 11 -18.07 0.71 0.91
C ASP A 11 -16.96 -0.32 1.15
N ASP A 12 -17.31 -1.54 0.79
CA ASP A 12 -16.60 -2.81 0.90
C ASP A 12 -15.29 -2.82 0.05
N GLU A 13 -14.58 -1.70 0.02
CA GLU A 13 -13.14 -1.64 -0.24
C GLU A 13 -12.45 -2.17 1.01
N GLY A 14 -12.74 -3.44 1.32
CA GLY A 14 -12.28 -4.15 2.49
C GLY A 14 -10.81 -3.82 2.75
N SER A 15 -10.47 -3.83 4.02
CA SER A 15 -9.11 -3.86 4.59
C SER A 15 -8.11 -4.86 3.98
N ILE A 16 -8.51 -5.49 2.87
CA ILE A 16 -7.82 -6.38 1.94
C ILE A 16 -6.56 -5.76 1.33
N GLU A 17 -6.34 -4.43 1.38
CA GLU A 17 -5.18 -3.78 0.72
C GLU A 17 -3.82 -4.49 0.94
N TYR A 18 -3.69 -5.29 2.00
CA TYR A 18 -2.46 -6.01 2.31
C TYR A 18 -2.53 -7.55 2.36
N ASP A 19 -3.69 -8.20 2.29
CA ASP A 19 -3.77 -9.68 2.32
C ASP A 19 -3.64 -10.33 0.92
N TRP A 20 -2.61 -9.90 0.19
CA TRP A 20 -2.31 -10.42 -1.16
C TRP A 20 -1.91 -11.90 -1.15
N ASP A 21 -1.56 -12.44 0.02
CA ASP A 21 -1.15 -13.82 0.17
C ASP A 21 -2.33 -14.78 0.34
N ASN A 22 -3.51 -14.24 0.66
CA ASN A 22 -4.74 -15.03 0.87
C ASN A 22 -5.77 -14.86 -0.26
N ASP A 23 -5.58 -13.88 -1.16
CA ASP A 23 -6.42 -13.73 -2.33
C ASP A 23 -6.20 -14.86 -3.33
N SER A 24 -7.22 -15.69 -3.52
CA SER A 24 -7.22 -16.84 -4.44
C SER A 24 -7.15 -16.44 -5.93
N GLN A 25 -6.98 -15.15 -6.24
CA GLN A 25 -6.90 -14.68 -7.61
C GLN A 25 -5.52 -15.02 -8.18
N PRO A 26 -5.45 -15.71 -9.34
CA PRO A 26 -4.17 -16.02 -9.96
C PRO A 26 -3.46 -14.72 -10.34
N ASP A 27 -2.26 -14.52 -9.79
CA ASP A 27 -1.41 -13.38 -10.13
C ASP A 27 -1.14 -13.42 -11.65
N LEU A 28 -1.50 -12.33 -12.36
CA LEU A 28 -1.19 -12.20 -13.79
C LEU A 28 0.33 -12.29 -14.05
N ASP A 29 1.14 -11.97 -13.04
CA ASP A 29 2.58 -12.14 -13.04
C ASP A 29 2.98 -13.64 -13.00
N ASP A 30 2.28 -14.47 -12.24
CA ASP A 30 2.58 -15.92 -12.10
C ASP A 30 2.17 -16.72 -13.35
N VAL A 31 1.03 -16.37 -13.96
CA VAL A 31 0.59 -16.98 -15.23
C VAL A 31 1.61 -16.72 -16.35
N TYR A 32 2.27 -15.57 -16.32
CA TYR A 32 3.33 -15.22 -17.26
C TYR A 32 4.62 -15.99 -17.00
N MET A 33 5.09 -16.02 -15.74
CA MET A 33 6.36 -16.68 -15.38
C MET A 33 6.30 -18.20 -15.53
N GLY A 34 5.14 -18.82 -15.23
CA GLY A 34 4.94 -20.25 -15.43
C GLY A 34 5.05 -20.67 -16.90
N ARG A 35 4.59 -19.83 -17.84
CA ARG A 35 4.63 -20.13 -19.29
C ARG A 35 5.98 -19.82 -19.93
N THR A 36 6.70 -18.78 -19.51
CA THR A 36 8.04 -18.49 -20.06
C THR A 36 9.08 -19.51 -19.59
N MET A 37 8.96 -20.04 -18.36
CA MET A 37 9.85 -21.10 -17.87
C MET A 37 9.48 -22.49 -18.40
N GLY A 38 8.20 -22.75 -18.69
CA GLY A 38 7.73 -24.04 -19.22
C GLY A 38 8.26 -24.37 -20.63
N HIS A 39 8.58 -23.36 -21.44
CA HIS A 39 9.09 -23.55 -22.80
C HIS A 39 10.62 -23.71 -22.93
N LEU A 40 11.36 -23.64 -21.81
CA LEU A 40 12.82 -23.87 -21.77
C LEU A 40 13.22 -25.25 -21.24
N ARG A 41 12.26 -26.14 -20.96
CA ARG A 41 12.57 -27.56 -20.75
C ARG A 41 12.73 -28.25 -22.11
N LEU A 42 13.99 -28.44 -22.50
CA LEU A 42 14.42 -29.38 -23.52
C LEU A 42 13.75 -30.75 -23.29
N GLY A 43 13.23 -31.33 -24.36
CA GLY A 43 12.56 -32.61 -24.37
C GLY A 43 13.44 -33.71 -23.79
N GLY A 44 12.92 -34.37 -22.77
CA GLY A 44 13.39 -35.67 -22.31
C GLY A 44 12.17 -36.56 -22.18
N SER A 45 11.87 -37.29 -23.25
CA SER A 45 10.92 -38.40 -23.21
C SER A 45 11.53 -39.53 -22.38
N THR A 46 10.92 -39.85 -21.24
CA THR A 46 11.06 -41.18 -20.63
C THR A 46 9.70 -41.64 -20.14
N SER A 47 9.19 -42.65 -20.84
CA SER A 47 8.11 -43.54 -20.43
C SER A 47 8.48 -44.29 -19.14
N GLY A 48 7.55 -44.40 -18.20
CA GLY A 48 7.75 -45.14 -16.95
C GLY A 48 6.44 -45.37 -16.18
N VAL A 49 5.87 -46.56 -16.41
CA VAL A 49 5.02 -47.48 -15.60
C VAL A 49 4.39 -46.98 -14.26
N PRO A 50 3.12 -47.34 -13.95
CA PRO A 50 2.45 -46.96 -12.70
C PRO A 50 2.85 -47.85 -11.51
N GLY A 51 3.33 -47.21 -10.44
CA GLY A 51 3.59 -47.83 -9.13
C GLY A 51 2.43 -47.63 -8.17
N THR A 52 2.09 -48.72 -7.48
CA THR A 52 1.05 -48.92 -6.46
C THR A 52 1.20 -48.08 -5.19
N PRO A 53 0.13 -47.89 -4.39
CA PRO A 53 0.17 -47.10 -3.16
C PRO A 53 0.74 -47.91 -1.98
N PRO A 54 1.48 -47.28 -1.03
CA PRO A 54 1.90 -47.95 0.19
C PRO A 54 0.77 -48.01 1.24
N PRO A 55 0.81 -49.00 2.16
CA PRO A 55 -0.24 -49.22 3.14
C PRO A 55 -0.13 -48.27 4.34
N ARG A 56 -1.29 -48.01 4.94
CA ARG A 56 -1.45 -47.41 6.28
C ARG A 56 -0.88 -48.36 7.34
N TYR A 57 -0.17 -47.82 8.32
CA TYR A 57 -0.05 -48.45 9.63
C TYR A 57 -0.32 -47.44 10.75
N SER A 58 -1.14 -47.91 11.67
CA SER A 58 -1.63 -47.26 12.87
C SER A 58 -0.80 -47.65 14.09
N SER A 59 -1.08 -46.91 15.17
CA SER A 59 -1.02 -47.27 16.60
C SER A 59 0.29 -47.16 17.41
N VAL A 60 0.14 -46.30 18.42
CA VAL A 60 0.85 -46.09 19.69
C VAL A 60 0.78 -47.35 20.58
N PRO A 61 1.71 -47.56 21.53
CA PRO A 61 1.38 -47.36 22.95
C PRO A 61 2.50 -46.71 23.80
N THR A 62 2.08 -45.96 24.83
CA THR A 62 2.87 -45.45 25.98
C THR A 62 2.61 -46.32 27.25
N PRO A 63 3.09 -45.95 28.47
CA PRO A 63 4.40 -46.16 29.12
C PRO A 63 4.25 -47.05 30.41
N PRO A 64 5.14 -47.12 31.45
CA PRO A 64 5.42 -46.05 32.46
C PRO A 64 6.83 -46.19 33.16
N PRO A 65 7.09 -45.76 34.43
CA PRO A 65 7.57 -44.42 34.79
C PRO A 65 8.87 -44.40 35.67
N GLY A 66 9.48 -43.21 35.81
CA GLY A 66 10.05 -42.78 37.11
C GLY A 66 11.56 -42.48 37.20
N TYR A 67 11.83 -41.34 37.84
CA TYR A 67 12.97 -40.95 38.68
C TYR A 67 13.84 -39.77 38.23
N ALA A 68 14.17 -38.97 39.24
CA ALA A 68 14.59 -37.59 39.22
C ALA A 68 16.10 -37.39 39.48
N ALA A 69 16.52 -36.15 39.24
CA ALA A 69 17.66 -35.41 39.81
C ALA A 69 19.08 -35.67 39.28
N GLY A 70 19.79 -34.58 38.97
CA GLY A 70 21.25 -34.56 38.82
C GLY A 70 21.79 -33.41 37.98
N SER A 71 22.24 -32.33 38.64
CA SER A 71 23.02 -31.22 38.06
C SER A 71 24.45 -31.60 37.69
N LEU A 72 25.09 -30.70 36.91
CA LEU A 72 26.53 -30.36 36.81
C LEU A 72 27.29 -30.74 35.52
N VAL A 73 27.78 -29.67 34.86
CA VAL A 73 29.14 -29.47 34.30
C VAL A 73 29.43 -29.96 32.87
N THR A 74 29.77 -28.97 32.03
CA THR A 74 30.44 -29.00 30.70
C THR A 74 31.92 -29.47 30.83
N PRO A 75 32.76 -29.69 29.78
CA PRO A 75 32.62 -29.29 28.37
C PRO A 75 33.11 -30.30 27.29
N GLY A 76 32.78 -29.99 26.04
CA GLY A 76 33.67 -30.18 24.89
C GLY A 76 33.60 -31.52 24.15
N MET A 77 33.20 -31.49 22.88
CA MET A 77 33.93 -32.17 21.80
C MET A 77 33.42 -31.74 20.41
N GLN A 78 34.38 -31.62 19.52
CA GLN A 78 34.29 -31.27 18.11
C GLN A 78 33.63 -32.41 17.30
N SER A 79 32.82 -32.06 16.30
CA SER A 79 32.76 -32.87 15.07
C SER A 79 32.42 -32.00 13.88
N GLN A 80 33.36 -31.95 12.95
CA GLN A 80 33.22 -31.41 11.60
C GLN A 80 32.22 -32.25 10.82
N ALA A 81 31.31 -31.60 10.09
CA ALA A 81 30.60 -32.20 8.98
C ALA A 81 30.65 -31.23 7.80
N SER A 82 31.36 -31.65 6.76
CA SER A 82 31.53 -30.97 5.49
C SER A 82 30.21 -30.91 4.72
N ILE A 83 29.82 -29.73 4.26
CA ILE A 83 28.78 -29.55 3.23
C ILE A 83 29.46 -28.93 2.01
N GLN A 84 29.36 -29.61 0.87
CA GLN A 84 29.90 -29.16 -0.42
C GLN A 84 29.09 -27.99 -0.99
N PRO A 85 29.72 -27.01 -1.68
CA PRO A 85 29.01 -25.95 -2.38
C PRO A 85 29.07 -26.18 -3.90
N GLU A 86 28.04 -26.78 -4.48
CA GLU A 86 27.84 -26.72 -5.93
C GLU A 86 26.36 -26.50 -6.25
N ARG A 87 26.00 -25.23 -6.43
CA ARG A 87 24.93 -24.70 -7.31
C ARG A 87 24.66 -23.22 -6.99
N GLN A 88 25.60 -22.33 -7.32
CA GLN A 88 25.33 -20.88 -7.22
C GLN A 88 25.99 -20.00 -8.30
N ILE A 89 26.48 -20.57 -9.40
CA ILE A 89 27.27 -19.81 -10.40
C ILE A 89 26.51 -19.48 -11.71
N LEU A 90 25.22 -19.84 -11.85
CA LEU A 90 24.48 -19.59 -13.11
C LEU A 90 23.40 -18.49 -13.06
N SER A 91 23.16 -17.83 -11.93
CA SER A 91 22.18 -16.73 -11.84
C SER A 91 22.77 -15.33 -12.01
N TYR A 92 24.09 -15.16 -11.86
CA TYR A 92 24.71 -13.83 -11.89
C TYR A 92 25.15 -13.35 -13.28
N LEU A 93 25.41 -14.24 -14.23
CA LEU A 93 25.95 -13.85 -15.55
C LEU A 93 24.90 -13.45 -16.60
N ARG A 94 23.62 -13.28 -16.24
CA ARG A 94 22.56 -12.84 -17.18
C ARG A 94 21.85 -11.55 -16.79
N ALA A 95 22.13 -10.98 -15.63
CA ALA A 95 21.60 -9.66 -15.25
C ALA A 95 22.32 -8.53 -16.00
N ASP A 96 23.62 -8.69 -16.26
CA ASP A 96 24.46 -7.61 -16.82
C ASP A 96 24.28 -7.41 -18.32
N LEU A 97 23.72 -8.39 -19.05
CA LEU A 97 23.49 -8.25 -20.50
C LEU A 97 22.20 -7.48 -20.87
N CYS A 98 21.38 -7.10 -19.88
CA CYS A 98 20.18 -6.28 -20.10
C CYS A 98 20.44 -4.77 -19.92
N ILE A 99 21.63 -4.38 -19.45
CA ILE A 99 21.88 -3.01 -18.97
C ILE A 99 22.49 -2.10 -20.04
N GLU A 100 23.05 -2.65 -21.11
CA GLU A 100 23.67 -1.87 -22.20
C GLU A 100 22.87 -1.86 -23.51
N ILE A 101 21.56 -2.09 -23.46
CA ILE A 101 20.72 -1.90 -24.65
C ILE A 101 19.49 -1.05 -24.35
N ALA A 102 19.68 0.26 -24.49
CA ALA A 102 18.63 1.26 -24.49
C ALA A 102 17.56 1.04 -25.60
N ASP A 103 17.79 0.12 -26.55
CA ASP A 103 16.99 -0.01 -27.77
C ASP A 103 16.40 -1.41 -28.08
N VAL A 104 16.59 -2.45 -27.25
CA VAL A 104 16.29 -3.85 -27.69
C VAL A 104 14.97 -4.47 -27.22
N CYS A 105 14.26 -3.94 -26.24
CA CYS A 105 12.97 -4.53 -25.88
C CYS A 105 11.83 -4.36 -26.95
N PRO A 106 11.84 -3.40 -27.90
CA PRO A 106 10.77 -3.29 -28.91
C PRO A 106 10.83 -4.33 -30.05
N ARG A 107 12.02 -4.86 -30.41
CA ARG A 107 12.15 -5.73 -31.59
C ARG A 107 11.68 -7.16 -31.31
N TRP A 108 11.98 -7.72 -30.15
CA TRP A 108 11.65 -9.11 -29.81
C TRP A 108 10.14 -9.29 -29.52
N LEU A 109 9.52 -8.31 -28.85
CA LEU A 109 8.09 -8.34 -28.51
C LEU A 109 7.15 -8.24 -29.72
N LYS A 110 7.60 -7.64 -30.83
CA LYS A 110 6.77 -7.47 -32.03
C LYS A 110 6.45 -8.79 -32.75
N GLN A 111 7.25 -9.85 -32.55
CA GLN A 111 7.09 -11.12 -33.28
C GLN A 111 6.19 -12.15 -32.59
N GLN A 112 5.97 -12.06 -31.26
CA GLN A 112 5.10 -13.00 -30.57
C GLN A 112 3.67 -12.47 -30.42
N LYS A 113 2.72 -13.08 -31.13
CA LYS A 113 1.27 -12.75 -31.05
C LYS A 113 0.73 -12.74 -29.61
N HIS A 114 1.29 -13.55 -28.72
CA HIS A 114 0.85 -13.67 -27.32
C HIS A 114 1.41 -12.61 -26.36
N VAL A 115 2.36 -11.76 -26.80
CA VAL A 115 2.96 -10.71 -25.93
C VAL A 115 2.44 -9.32 -26.29
N ARG A 116 1.36 -9.25 -27.09
CA ARG A 116 0.78 -7.98 -27.55
C ARG A 116 0.20 -7.12 -26.45
N ASP A 117 -0.05 -7.63 -25.26
CA ASP A 117 -0.69 -6.85 -24.19
C ASP A 117 0.30 -6.29 -23.15
N PHE A 118 1.57 -6.70 -23.19
CA PHE A 118 2.59 -6.25 -22.24
C PHE A 118 3.41 -5.10 -22.80
N VAL A 119 3.75 -4.14 -21.95
CA VAL A 119 4.63 -3.00 -22.29
C VAL A 119 6.09 -3.33 -22.03
N THR A 120 6.37 -4.30 -21.16
CA THR A 120 7.72 -4.69 -20.74
C THR A 120 7.99 -6.15 -21.06
N CYS A 121 9.25 -6.50 -21.36
CA CYS A 121 9.67 -7.87 -21.68
C CYS A 121 9.99 -8.74 -20.46
N GLY A 122 9.89 -8.20 -19.23
CA GLY A 122 10.18 -8.93 -18.00
C GLY A 122 10.22 -8.03 -16.77
N LEU A 123 10.49 -8.64 -15.61
CA LEU A 123 10.48 -7.95 -14.30
C LEU A 123 11.47 -6.80 -14.22
N THR A 124 12.69 -6.94 -14.73
CA THR A 124 13.70 -5.88 -14.74
C THR A 124 13.23 -4.64 -15.51
N CYS A 125 12.63 -4.84 -16.69
CA CYS A 125 12.06 -3.74 -17.47
C CYS A 125 10.82 -3.13 -16.80
N ASN A 126 10.02 -3.95 -16.11
CA ASN A 126 8.90 -3.45 -15.31
C ASN A 126 9.37 -2.61 -14.12
N GLU A 127 10.41 -3.04 -13.42
CA GLU A 127 11.00 -2.29 -12.32
C GLU A 127 11.59 -0.96 -12.80
N LYS A 128 12.31 -0.97 -13.93
CA LYS A 128 12.80 0.24 -14.57
C LYS A 128 11.66 1.19 -14.95
N LEU A 129 10.60 0.68 -15.60
CA LEU A 129 9.41 1.48 -15.92
C LEU A 129 8.74 2.07 -14.67
N CYS A 130 8.69 1.32 -13.57
CA CYS A 130 8.08 1.78 -12.31
C CYS A 130 8.93 2.86 -11.60
N LYS A 131 10.27 2.77 -11.68
CA LYS A 131 11.19 3.69 -11.01
C LYS A 131 11.46 4.95 -11.83
N ASP A 132 11.75 4.76 -13.12
CA ASP A 132 12.27 5.80 -14.00
C ASP A 132 11.15 6.38 -14.89
N GLY A 133 10.02 5.69 -14.99
CA GLY A 133 9.01 5.98 -15.99
C GLY A 133 9.41 5.52 -17.40
N PRO A 134 8.66 5.89 -18.44
CA PRO A 134 9.07 5.63 -19.81
C PRO A 134 10.27 6.48 -20.19
N SER A 135 11.17 5.93 -21.02
CA SER A 135 12.30 6.67 -21.58
C SER A 135 11.85 7.82 -22.50
N ASP A 136 10.71 7.66 -23.18
CA ASP A 136 10.11 8.67 -24.05
C ASP A 136 8.82 9.24 -23.44
N THR A 137 8.89 10.49 -22.98
CA THR A 137 7.78 11.20 -22.35
C THR A 137 6.73 11.70 -23.35
N THR A 138 7.03 11.66 -24.65
CA THR A 138 6.08 11.99 -25.74
C THR A 138 5.11 10.85 -26.04
N MET A 139 5.41 9.64 -25.55
CA MET A 139 4.57 8.47 -25.71
C MET A 139 3.41 8.44 -24.71
N CYS A 140 2.32 7.79 -25.12
CA CYS A 140 1.15 7.53 -24.29
C CYS A 140 1.55 6.90 -22.96
N THR A 141 1.11 7.51 -21.84
CA THR A 141 1.42 7.05 -20.48
C THR A 141 0.79 5.71 -20.10
N TYR A 142 -0.15 5.20 -20.90
CA TYR A 142 -0.79 3.91 -20.67
C TYR A 142 -0.21 2.81 -21.56
N CYS A 143 -0.16 3.01 -22.88
CA CYS A 143 0.27 1.95 -23.80
C CYS A 143 1.74 2.02 -24.20
N HIS A 144 2.39 3.19 -24.04
CA HIS A 144 3.78 3.47 -24.47
C HIS A 144 4.12 3.04 -25.90
N ARG A 145 3.14 3.04 -26.80
CA ARG A 145 3.29 2.56 -28.19
C ARG A 145 2.98 3.61 -29.25
N ARG A 146 2.33 4.69 -28.85
CA ARG A 146 1.85 5.76 -29.73
C ARG A 146 2.09 7.10 -29.04
N LEU A 147 2.36 8.13 -29.83
CA LEU A 147 2.48 9.49 -29.34
C LEU A 147 1.20 9.94 -28.62
N LYS A 148 1.36 10.78 -27.61
CA LYS A 148 0.26 11.47 -26.94
C LYS A 148 -0.49 12.36 -27.93
N VAL A 149 -1.80 12.48 -27.72
CA VAL A 149 -2.56 13.57 -28.35
C VAL A 149 -2.14 14.89 -27.70
N GLN A 150 -2.03 15.98 -28.48
CA GLN A 150 -1.64 17.29 -27.95
C GLN A 150 -2.50 17.69 -26.74
N GLY A 151 -1.85 18.02 -25.63
CA GLY A 151 -2.53 18.40 -24.37
C GLY A 151 -3.18 17.24 -23.61
N LYS A 152 -2.88 15.99 -23.96
CA LYS A 152 -3.38 14.78 -23.27
C LYS A 152 -2.22 13.86 -22.89
N ASP A 153 -2.44 13.00 -21.91
CA ASP A 153 -1.44 11.99 -21.51
C ASP A 153 -1.57 10.66 -22.24
N GLN A 154 -2.61 10.49 -23.06
CA GLN A 154 -2.91 9.27 -23.78
C GLN A 154 -3.01 9.50 -25.29
N CYS A 155 -2.77 8.45 -26.09
CA CYS A 155 -2.80 8.49 -27.56
C CYS A 155 -4.21 8.40 -28.16
N GLY A 156 -5.27 8.41 -27.35
CA GLY A 156 -6.66 8.29 -27.81
C GLY A 156 -7.60 7.78 -26.71
N GLN A 157 -8.90 7.80 -27.02
CA GLN A 157 -9.97 7.53 -26.05
C GLN A 157 -9.84 6.18 -25.35
N THR A 158 -9.54 5.10 -26.09
CA THR A 158 -9.35 3.77 -25.51
C THR A 158 -8.25 3.72 -24.44
N CYS A 159 -7.13 4.41 -24.66
CA CYS A 159 -6.06 4.46 -23.65
C CYS A 159 -6.44 5.38 -22.49
N ALA A 160 -7.16 6.47 -22.75
CA ALA A 160 -7.69 7.34 -21.70
C ALA A 160 -8.65 6.58 -20.76
N ASP A 161 -9.56 5.77 -21.30
CA ASP A 161 -10.50 4.99 -20.50
C ASP A 161 -9.81 3.88 -19.70
N LYS A 162 -8.84 3.18 -20.29
CA LYS A 162 -8.04 2.19 -19.55
C LYS A 162 -7.17 2.83 -18.47
N ALA A 163 -6.69 4.06 -18.69
CA ALA A 163 -5.90 4.79 -17.69
C ALA A 163 -6.71 5.14 -16.43
N LYS A 164 -8.05 5.20 -16.51
CA LYS A 164 -8.92 5.49 -15.34
C LYS A 164 -8.83 4.44 -14.25
N ILE A 165 -8.49 3.20 -14.60
CA ILE A 165 -8.38 2.06 -13.68
C ILE A 165 -6.95 1.48 -13.67
N ALA A 166 -5.96 2.22 -14.15
CA ALA A 166 -4.60 1.71 -14.25
C ALA A 166 -3.91 1.61 -12.87
N CYS A 167 -2.95 0.69 -12.74
CA CYS A 167 -2.04 0.61 -11.62
C CYS A 167 -1.37 1.97 -11.38
N LEU A 168 -1.40 2.46 -10.14
CA LEU A 168 -0.84 3.78 -9.81
C LEU A 168 0.68 3.84 -10.00
N LEU A 169 1.36 2.69 -9.90
CA LEU A 169 2.81 2.62 -10.08
C LEU A 169 3.21 2.51 -11.56
N CYS A 170 2.86 1.40 -12.21
CA CYS A 170 3.32 1.16 -13.58
C CYS A 170 2.49 1.88 -14.65
N LYS A 171 1.24 2.26 -14.35
CA LYS A 171 0.30 2.97 -15.25
C LYS A 171 -0.06 2.25 -16.56
N VAL A 172 0.43 1.03 -16.77
CA VAL A 172 0.25 0.26 -18.03
C VAL A 172 -0.72 -0.92 -17.95
N ARG A 173 -1.10 -1.33 -16.76
CA ARG A 173 -2.03 -2.45 -16.50
C ARG A 173 -3.18 -1.99 -15.63
N PRO A 174 -4.38 -2.57 -15.75
CA PRO A 174 -5.46 -2.30 -14.81
C PRO A 174 -5.03 -2.67 -13.38
N LYS A 175 -5.53 -1.94 -12.39
CA LYS A 175 -5.39 -2.26 -10.98
C LYS A 175 -6.14 -3.55 -10.66
N ASN A 176 -5.65 -4.32 -9.69
CA ASN A 176 -6.29 -5.56 -9.29
C ASN A 176 -7.46 -5.25 -8.34
N GLY A 177 -8.70 -5.47 -8.76
CA GLY A 177 -9.87 -5.26 -7.89
C GLY A 177 -9.89 -3.89 -7.18
N SER A 178 -10.00 -3.90 -5.85
CA SER A 178 -9.94 -2.72 -4.97
C SER A 178 -8.53 -2.13 -4.84
N TYR A 179 -7.48 -2.95 -4.99
CA TYR A 179 -6.10 -2.51 -4.87
C TYR A 179 -5.73 -1.37 -5.84
N HIS A 180 -4.70 -0.60 -5.47
CA HIS A 180 -4.15 0.45 -6.32
C HIS A 180 -3.07 -0.03 -7.29
N PHE A 181 -2.67 -1.29 -7.19
CA PHE A 181 -1.62 -1.90 -7.99
C PHE A 181 -2.16 -3.06 -8.82
N CYS A 182 -1.51 -3.34 -9.95
CA CYS A 182 -1.91 -4.44 -10.85
C CYS A 182 -1.47 -5.84 -10.37
N GLY A 183 -0.61 -5.94 -9.35
CA GLY A 183 -0.03 -7.21 -8.93
C GLY A 183 1.04 -7.06 -7.86
N LYS A 184 1.48 -8.19 -7.30
CA LYS A 184 2.52 -8.28 -6.26
C LYS A 184 3.83 -7.60 -6.66
N ALA A 185 4.23 -7.67 -7.94
CA ALA A 185 5.46 -7.03 -8.39
C ALA A 185 5.42 -5.49 -8.21
N CYS A 186 4.34 -4.84 -8.64
CA CYS A 186 4.19 -3.39 -8.46
C CYS A 186 4.06 -3.01 -6.98
N LYS A 187 3.31 -3.79 -6.19
CA LYS A 187 3.25 -3.60 -4.74
C LYS A 187 4.64 -3.68 -4.12
N GLY A 188 5.40 -4.73 -4.41
CA GLY A 188 6.74 -4.94 -3.86
C GLY A 188 7.74 -3.86 -4.25
N ILE A 189 7.66 -3.32 -5.47
CA ILE A 189 8.50 -2.18 -5.89
C ILE A 189 8.10 -0.92 -5.11
N ALA A 190 6.80 -0.67 -4.97
CA ALA A 190 6.29 0.49 -4.25
C ALA A 190 6.67 0.46 -2.76
N THR A 191 6.51 -0.69 -2.10
CA THR A 191 6.81 -0.86 -0.67
C THR A 191 8.30 -0.81 -0.36
N LYS A 192 9.18 -1.18 -1.29
CA LYS A 192 10.64 -1.01 -1.14
C LYS A 192 11.08 0.46 -1.21
N SER A 193 10.23 1.34 -1.73
CA SER A 193 10.54 2.76 -1.93
C SER A 193 9.89 3.67 -0.87
N THR A 194 9.46 3.10 0.26
CA THR A 194 8.65 3.81 1.25
C THR A 194 9.45 4.81 2.09
N PRO A 195 8.87 5.96 2.48
CA PRO A 195 7.55 6.43 2.08
C PRO A 195 7.54 6.88 0.61
N LEU A 196 6.67 6.28 -0.20
CA LEU A 196 6.51 6.63 -1.62
C LEU A 196 5.20 7.40 -1.79
N ILE A 197 5.27 8.52 -2.49
CA ILE A 197 4.12 9.39 -2.75
C ILE A 197 3.85 9.38 -4.25
N LEU A 198 2.73 8.76 -4.63
CA LEU A 198 2.33 8.59 -6.03
C LEU A 198 1.22 9.56 -6.38
N GLU A 199 1.46 10.46 -7.34
CA GLU A 199 0.42 11.34 -7.85
C GLU A 199 -0.66 10.51 -8.57
N ILE A 200 -1.91 10.72 -8.17
CA ILE A 200 -3.08 10.10 -8.77
C ILE A 200 -3.60 11.06 -9.84
N ALA A 201 -3.63 10.60 -11.10
CA ALA A 201 -4.12 11.42 -12.20
C ALA A 201 -5.61 11.75 -12.02
N LYS A 202 -6.00 12.97 -12.38
CA LYS A 202 -7.41 13.37 -12.38
C LYS A 202 -8.22 12.49 -13.34
N GLY A 203 -9.38 12.02 -12.89
CA GLY A 203 -10.23 11.07 -13.62
C GLY A 203 -9.85 9.60 -13.44
N HIS A 204 -8.83 9.30 -12.62
CA HIS A 204 -8.58 7.95 -12.13
C HIS A 204 -9.61 7.60 -11.04
N THR A 205 -10.07 6.35 -10.94
CA THR A 205 -11.13 5.97 -9.98
C THR A 205 -10.73 6.23 -8.52
N SER A 206 -9.46 6.03 -8.15
CA SER A 206 -8.95 6.42 -6.83
C SER A 206 -8.93 7.94 -6.59
N TYR A 207 -8.75 8.76 -7.62
CA TYR A 207 -8.87 10.21 -7.50
C TYR A 207 -10.33 10.56 -7.21
N ASP A 208 -11.25 10.01 -8.02
CA ASP A 208 -12.68 10.27 -7.91
C ASP A 208 -13.23 9.85 -6.54
N MET A 209 -12.79 8.71 -6.01
CA MET A 209 -13.13 8.26 -4.65
C MET A 209 -12.73 9.30 -3.60
N VAL A 210 -11.46 9.75 -3.60
CA VAL A 210 -10.97 10.71 -2.60
C VAL A 210 -11.65 12.07 -2.76
N GLU A 211 -11.85 12.53 -4.00
CA GLU A 211 -12.54 13.79 -4.28
C GLU A 211 -14.00 13.74 -3.82
N ASN A 212 -14.73 12.66 -4.13
CA ASN A 212 -16.11 12.48 -3.70
C ASN A 212 -16.20 12.43 -2.18
N LYS A 213 -15.28 11.70 -1.52
CA LYS A 213 -15.24 11.65 -0.06
C LYS A 213 -14.99 13.03 0.55
N PHE A 214 -14.07 13.80 -0.03
CA PHE A 214 -13.76 15.15 0.41
C PHE A 214 -14.97 16.08 0.30
N LYS A 215 -15.65 16.06 -0.86
CA LYS A 215 -16.85 16.85 -1.13
C LYS A 215 -18.02 16.45 -0.21
N SER A 216 -18.28 15.15 -0.07
CA SER A 216 -19.34 14.63 0.80
C SER A 216 -19.09 14.92 2.28
N GLY A 217 -17.82 14.90 2.70
CA GLY A 217 -17.39 15.30 4.03
C GLY A 217 -17.39 16.82 4.27
N TRP A 218 -17.60 17.64 3.24
CA TRP A 218 -17.61 19.09 3.39
C TRP A 218 -18.96 19.53 3.95
N LYS A 219 -19.01 19.84 5.25
CA LYS A 219 -20.22 20.21 5.99
C LYS A 219 -20.30 21.71 6.31
N GLY A 220 -19.41 22.51 5.73
CA GLY A 220 -19.41 23.96 5.88
C GLY A 220 -20.45 24.65 4.99
N GLY A 221 -20.86 25.86 5.36
CA GLY A 221 -21.77 26.69 4.54
C GLY A 221 -21.12 27.30 3.30
N SER A 222 -19.79 27.36 3.23
CA SER A 222 -19.05 27.83 2.05
C SER A 222 -18.78 26.67 1.07
N PRO A 223 -18.53 26.95 -0.22
CA PRO A 223 -18.04 25.93 -1.15
C PRO A 223 -16.72 25.30 -0.68
N PRO A 224 -16.46 24.01 -0.98
CA PRO A 224 -15.17 23.40 -0.74
C PRO A 224 -14.07 24.02 -1.62
N PRO A 225 -12.82 24.13 -1.13
CA PRO A 225 -11.68 24.58 -1.92
C PRO A 225 -11.41 23.62 -3.09
N THR A 226 -10.82 24.16 -4.15
CA THR A 226 -10.46 23.35 -5.32
C THR A 226 -9.26 22.46 -5.01
N ILE A 227 -9.43 21.15 -5.22
CA ILE A 227 -8.33 20.19 -5.16
C ILE A 227 -7.41 20.42 -6.37
N ALA A 228 -6.13 20.68 -6.09
CA ALA A 228 -5.09 20.77 -7.11
C ALA A 228 -4.56 19.39 -7.49
N LYS A 229 -4.23 18.56 -6.49
CA LYS A 229 -3.64 17.23 -6.68
C LYS A 229 -4.03 16.28 -5.55
N ILE A 230 -4.05 14.99 -5.85
CA ILE A 230 -4.22 13.91 -4.87
C ILE A 230 -3.06 12.93 -5.03
N PHE A 231 -2.49 12.50 -3.92
CA PHE A 231 -1.42 11.52 -3.91
C PHE A 231 -1.79 10.32 -3.04
N LYS A 232 -1.46 9.12 -3.49
CA LYS A 232 -1.45 7.91 -2.66
C LYS A 232 -0.12 7.83 -1.89
N ILE A 233 -0.21 7.60 -0.59
CA ILE A 233 0.93 7.36 0.28
C ILE A 233 1.10 5.85 0.40
N ILE A 234 2.31 5.37 0.16
CA ILE A 234 2.69 3.98 0.31
C ILE A 234 3.60 3.86 1.52
N GLU A 235 3.19 3.02 2.45
CA GLU A 235 3.95 2.60 3.63
C GLU A 235 4.44 1.16 3.45
N ASN A 236 5.50 0.79 4.17
CA ASN A 236 5.98 -0.59 4.17
C ASN A 236 5.27 -1.41 5.25
N GLU A 237 5.53 -2.72 5.23
CA GLU A 237 4.96 -3.66 6.19
C GLU A 237 5.35 -3.34 7.65
N GLU A 238 6.55 -2.81 7.90
CA GLU A 238 6.98 -2.44 9.25
C GLU A 238 6.13 -1.31 9.84
N PHE A 239 5.75 -0.31 9.03
CA PHE A 239 4.83 0.76 9.44
C PHE A 239 3.41 0.24 9.68
N LEU A 240 2.96 -0.73 8.89
CA LEU A 240 1.59 -1.26 8.94
C LEU A 240 1.40 -2.31 10.05
N LYS A 241 2.42 -3.09 10.37
CA LYS A 241 2.33 -4.17 11.37
C LYS A 241 1.72 -3.74 12.72
N PRO A 242 2.13 -2.64 13.37
CA PRO A 242 1.50 -2.24 14.63
C PRO A 242 0.06 -1.73 14.44
N TYR A 243 -0.28 -1.14 13.29
CA TYR A 243 -1.67 -0.79 12.95
C TYR A 243 -2.55 -2.02 12.78
N ASP A 244 -2.07 -3.04 12.06
CA ASP A 244 -2.80 -4.29 11.87
C ASP A 244 -2.99 -5.04 13.20
N ALA A 245 -1.98 -5.04 14.07
CA ALA A 245 -2.09 -5.59 15.42
C ALA A 245 -3.14 -4.84 16.26
N TYR A 246 -3.16 -3.50 16.17
CA TYR A 246 -4.17 -2.67 16.82
C TYR A 246 -5.57 -2.99 16.30
N ARG A 247 -5.75 -3.03 14.97
CA ARG A 247 -7.00 -3.37 14.29
C ARG A 247 -7.54 -4.73 14.71
N LYS A 248 -6.69 -5.75 14.75
CA LYS A 248 -7.07 -7.10 15.21
C LYS A 248 -7.52 -7.11 16.67
N ARG A 249 -6.93 -6.25 17.52
CA ARG A 249 -7.24 -6.18 18.95
C ARG A 249 -8.56 -5.44 19.24
N VAL A 250 -8.77 -4.28 18.64
CA VAL A 250 -9.90 -3.39 19.00
C VAL A 250 -11.11 -3.51 18.07
N GLY A 251 -10.93 -4.12 16.90
CA GLY A 251 -11.99 -4.38 15.94
C GLY A 251 -11.60 -3.98 14.51
N PRO A 252 -12.12 -4.71 13.50
CA PRO A 252 -11.68 -4.56 12.11
C PRO A 252 -12.18 -3.30 11.41
N LYS A 253 -13.14 -2.58 12.02
CA LYS A 253 -13.82 -1.43 11.39
C LYS A 253 -12.87 -0.24 11.24
N GLU A 254 -12.51 0.03 9.99
CA GLU A 254 -11.76 1.22 9.59
C GLU A 254 -12.71 2.32 9.16
N ASN A 255 -12.29 3.57 9.35
CA ASN A 255 -13.00 4.76 8.92
C ASN A 255 -12.01 5.69 8.24
N TYR A 256 -12.50 6.50 7.30
CA TYR A 256 -11.67 7.51 6.67
C TYR A 256 -11.87 8.86 7.34
N LEU A 257 -10.84 9.35 8.03
CA LEU A 257 -10.87 10.64 8.73
C LEU A 257 -9.78 11.59 8.21
N TYR A 258 -10.12 12.87 8.19
CA TYR A 258 -9.25 13.95 7.75
C TYR A 258 -8.36 14.43 8.89
N HIS A 259 -7.12 14.78 8.55
CA HIS A 259 -6.18 15.44 9.45
C HIS A 259 -5.53 16.62 8.73
N GLY A 260 -5.80 17.84 9.22
CA GLY A 260 -5.09 19.04 8.79
C GLY A 260 -3.97 19.37 9.76
N THR A 261 -2.82 19.76 9.22
CA THR A 261 -1.69 20.22 10.03
C THR A 261 -0.77 21.14 9.23
N LYS A 262 0.27 21.66 9.90
CA LYS A 262 1.26 22.57 9.33
C LYS A 262 2.12 21.88 8.27
N ARG A 263 2.36 22.61 7.18
CA ARG A 263 3.32 22.27 6.12
C ARG A 263 4.23 23.48 5.91
N GLN A 264 5.54 23.24 5.87
CA GLN A 264 6.56 24.28 5.67
C GLN A 264 7.31 24.15 4.33
N CYS A 265 7.03 23.13 3.55
CA CYS A 265 7.69 22.86 2.28
C CYS A 265 6.67 22.78 1.13
N GLN A 266 7.16 22.58 -0.08
CA GLN A 266 6.35 22.51 -1.30
C GLN A 266 5.83 21.11 -1.61
N LEU A 267 5.77 20.22 -0.60
CA LEU A 267 5.25 18.87 -0.76
C LEU A 267 3.81 18.91 -1.26
N GLY A 268 3.53 18.20 -2.35
CA GLY A 268 2.23 18.16 -3.01
C GLY A 268 1.97 19.31 -3.98
N VAL A 269 2.89 20.28 -4.09
CA VAL A 269 2.82 21.40 -5.05
C VAL A 269 3.86 21.19 -6.15
N SER A 270 5.15 21.39 -5.83
CA SER A 270 6.25 21.25 -6.80
C SER A 270 7.13 20.03 -6.54
N THR A 271 6.93 19.31 -5.43
CA THR A 271 7.72 18.12 -5.11
C THR A 271 6.89 17.04 -4.41
N THR A 272 7.31 15.80 -4.60
CA THR A 272 6.88 14.62 -3.82
C THR A 272 7.94 14.19 -2.82
N LYS A 273 9.10 14.86 -2.77
CA LYS A 273 10.18 14.55 -1.83
C LYS A 273 9.87 15.17 -0.47
N LEU A 274 10.01 14.36 0.58
CA LEU A 274 9.86 14.83 1.96
C LEU A 274 11.04 15.72 2.34
N CYS A 275 10.77 16.89 2.94
CA CYS A 275 11.84 17.78 3.41
C CYS A 275 12.46 17.26 4.72
N ALA A 276 13.66 17.73 5.08
CA ALA A 276 14.35 17.35 6.32
C ALA A 276 13.90 18.13 7.57
N SER A 277 13.04 19.15 7.43
CA SER A 277 12.64 20.01 8.54
C SER A 277 11.89 19.23 9.63
N SER A 278 12.41 19.29 10.87
CA SER A 278 11.76 18.77 12.07
C SER A 278 10.46 19.52 12.42
N THR A 279 10.22 20.70 11.84
CA THR A 279 9.02 21.51 12.08
C THR A 279 7.96 21.37 10.98
N CYS A 280 8.23 20.58 9.92
CA CYS A 280 7.25 20.24 8.91
C CYS A 280 6.42 19.01 9.34
N ALA A 281 5.29 19.25 10.02
CA ALA A 281 4.45 18.20 10.60
C ALA A 281 4.00 17.16 9.56
N ILE A 282 3.55 17.59 8.37
CA ILE A 282 3.19 16.66 7.29
C ILE A 282 4.36 15.72 6.94
N CYS A 283 5.57 16.26 6.70
CA CYS A 283 6.70 15.41 6.33
C CYS A 283 7.11 14.45 7.45
N ASN A 284 7.00 14.86 8.71
CA ASN A 284 7.31 13.97 9.83
C ASN A 284 6.26 12.86 9.99
N ILE A 285 4.97 13.16 9.82
CA ILE A 285 3.91 12.15 9.78
C ILE A 285 4.19 11.14 8.68
N LEU A 286 4.57 11.59 7.48
CA LEU A 286 4.85 10.68 6.36
C LEU A 286 6.15 9.87 6.53
N LYS A 287 7.10 10.33 7.36
CA LYS A 287 8.34 9.58 7.65
C LYS A 287 8.19 8.58 8.77
N THR A 288 7.41 8.92 9.80
CA THR A 288 7.40 8.17 11.07
C THR A 288 6.01 7.77 11.52
N SER A 289 5.00 7.94 10.67
CA SER A 289 3.58 7.89 11.03
C SER A 289 3.21 8.92 12.12
N PHE A 290 2.00 8.81 12.66
CA PHE A 290 1.51 9.67 13.73
C PHE A 290 2.14 9.33 15.08
N LYS A 291 2.32 10.37 15.89
CA LYS A 291 2.97 10.30 17.21
C LYS A 291 2.22 11.14 18.24
N VAL A 292 1.47 10.49 19.13
CA VAL A 292 0.75 11.11 20.25
C VAL A 292 1.73 11.83 21.16
N GLU A 293 2.94 11.31 21.33
CA GLU A 293 3.97 11.89 22.20
C GLU A 293 4.40 13.31 21.81
N ILE A 294 4.23 13.70 20.54
CA ILE A 294 4.51 15.07 20.04
C ILE A 294 3.24 15.85 19.72
N ALA A 295 2.06 15.29 19.98
CA ALA A 295 0.80 16.00 19.81
C ALA A 295 0.70 17.17 20.79
N ASN A 296 -0.09 18.19 20.42
CA ASN A 296 -0.32 19.36 21.25
C ASN A 296 -0.97 18.92 22.58
N PRO A 297 -0.29 19.10 23.74
CA PRO A 297 -0.84 18.68 25.02
C PRO A 297 -2.03 19.53 25.46
N TRP A 298 -2.21 20.72 24.86
CA TRP A 298 -3.26 21.68 25.18
C TRP A 298 -4.49 21.56 24.27
N GLY A 299 -4.64 20.43 23.57
CA GLY A 299 -5.88 20.12 22.88
C GLY A 299 -7.06 20.15 23.85
N ARG A 300 -8.25 20.56 23.38
CA ARG A 300 -9.48 20.63 24.21
C ARG A 300 -9.81 19.31 24.92
N PHE A 301 -9.40 18.21 24.32
CA PHE A 301 -9.59 16.82 24.78
C PHE A 301 -8.25 16.16 25.08
N GLY A 302 -7.26 16.98 25.45
CA GLY A 302 -5.93 16.57 25.87
C GLY A 302 -4.99 16.20 24.74
N LYS A 303 -3.94 15.46 25.11
CA LYS A 303 -2.86 15.05 24.23
C LYS A 303 -3.28 13.86 23.38
N GLY A 304 -3.65 14.11 22.13
CA GLY A 304 -4.06 13.08 21.19
C GLY A 304 -3.94 13.52 19.74
N ILE A 305 -4.18 12.60 18.81
CA ILE A 305 -4.21 12.86 17.38
C ILE A 305 -5.64 13.27 17.02
N TYR A 306 -5.79 14.53 16.61
CA TYR A 306 -7.07 15.11 16.23
C TYR A 306 -7.38 14.83 14.77
N THR A 307 -8.54 14.27 14.51
CA THR A 307 -9.07 13.99 13.18
C THR A 307 -10.52 14.42 13.09
N SER A 308 -11.10 14.38 11.89
CA SER A 308 -12.50 14.78 11.67
C SER A 308 -13.08 14.00 10.50
N SER A 309 -14.37 13.66 10.55
CA SER A 309 -15.10 13.19 9.35
C SER A 309 -15.59 14.37 8.50
N ALA A 310 -15.73 15.56 9.09
CA ALA A 310 -15.98 16.81 8.40
C ALA A 310 -14.68 17.36 7.79
N SER A 311 -14.57 17.37 6.47
CA SER A 311 -13.36 17.81 5.75
C SER A 311 -13.09 19.31 5.93
N ASN A 312 -14.14 20.14 6.06
CA ASN A 312 -14.03 21.57 6.35
C ASN A 312 -13.38 21.85 7.72
N LYS A 313 -13.65 21.00 8.72
CA LYS A 313 -13.05 21.15 10.06
C LYS A 313 -11.56 20.87 10.02
N ALA A 314 -11.14 19.77 9.39
CA ALA A 314 -9.72 19.47 9.21
C ALA A 314 -9.02 20.49 8.31
N PHE A 315 -9.70 20.97 7.25
CA PHE A 315 -9.17 22.01 6.37
C PHE A 315 -8.80 23.30 7.11
N GLY A 316 -9.56 23.68 8.15
CA GLY A 316 -9.23 24.84 8.99
C GLY A 316 -7.87 24.77 9.71
N TYR A 317 -7.28 23.57 9.82
CA TYR A 317 -5.93 23.36 10.37
C TYR A 317 -4.89 23.04 9.27
N SER A 318 -5.31 22.99 8.01
CA SER A 318 -4.46 22.65 6.88
C SER A 318 -3.63 23.86 6.41
N ALA A 319 -2.41 23.60 5.95
CA ALA A 319 -1.54 24.60 5.33
C ALA A 319 -1.38 24.34 3.82
N GLY A 320 -2.53 24.32 3.12
CA GLY A 320 -2.64 24.01 1.68
C GLY A 320 -2.57 22.52 1.33
N VAL A 321 -2.39 21.65 2.33
CA VAL A 321 -2.51 20.18 2.17
C VAL A 321 -3.20 19.56 3.37
N MET A 322 -3.91 18.47 3.14
CA MET A 322 -4.62 17.70 4.16
C MET A 322 -4.41 16.20 3.95
N LEU A 323 -4.34 15.44 5.04
CA LEU A 323 -4.27 13.98 4.99
C LEU A 323 -5.68 13.38 5.08
N LEU A 324 -5.96 12.38 4.26
CA LEU A 324 -7.07 11.44 4.45
C LEU A 324 -6.48 10.13 4.94
N ASN A 325 -6.91 9.69 6.11
CA ASN A 325 -6.28 8.62 6.87
C ASN A 325 -7.26 7.47 7.05
N LYS A 326 -6.75 6.24 7.09
CA LYS A 326 -7.48 5.10 7.64
C LYS A 326 -7.33 5.13 9.15
N VAL A 327 -8.45 4.96 9.85
CA VAL A 327 -8.54 5.06 11.30
C VAL A 327 -9.35 3.91 11.88
N VAL A 328 -8.77 3.20 12.84
CA VAL A 328 -9.47 2.22 13.66
C VAL A 328 -9.90 2.89 14.96
N LEU A 329 -11.20 3.04 15.14
CA LEU A 329 -11.75 3.79 16.26
C LEU A 329 -11.94 2.96 17.53
N GLY A 330 -12.03 1.63 17.41
CA GLY A 330 -12.35 0.74 18.53
C GLY A 330 -13.67 1.12 19.21
N ASN A 331 -13.72 1.04 20.53
CA ASN A 331 -14.82 1.54 21.34
C ASN A 331 -14.77 3.07 21.40
N VAL A 332 -15.79 3.74 20.85
CA VAL A 332 -15.85 5.20 20.77
C VAL A 332 -16.63 5.80 21.94
N GLY A 333 -15.95 6.65 22.73
CA GLY A 333 -16.55 7.39 23.83
C GLY A 333 -17.01 8.78 23.41
N GLN A 334 -17.86 9.41 24.22
CA GLN A 334 -18.13 10.85 24.09
C GLN A 334 -17.01 11.63 24.79
N ALA A 335 -16.52 12.68 24.15
CA ALA A 335 -15.47 13.51 24.73
C ALA A 335 -16.02 14.30 25.92
N SER A 336 -15.51 13.99 27.12
CA SER A 336 -15.94 14.61 28.40
C SER A 336 -14.79 15.18 29.23
N GLY A 337 -13.55 15.10 28.75
CA GLY A 337 -12.35 15.53 29.47
C GLY A 337 -11.10 15.57 28.58
N SER A 338 -9.92 15.60 29.21
CA SER A 338 -8.61 15.72 28.54
C SER A 338 -7.88 14.37 28.35
N SER A 339 -8.60 13.26 28.37
CA SER A 339 -8.05 11.92 28.17
C SER A 339 -9.10 10.97 27.61
N CYS A 340 -8.67 9.83 27.09
CA CYS A 340 -9.58 8.73 26.76
C CYS A 340 -10.23 8.19 28.05
N PRO A 341 -11.56 8.14 28.16
CA PRO A 341 -12.21 7.51 29.30
C PRO A 341 -11.93 6.00 29.32
N SER A 342 -11.92 5.42 30.52
CA SER A 342 -11.71 3.97 30.68
C SER A 342 -12.74 3.16 29.89
N GLY A 343 -12.28 2.11 29.20
CA GLY A 343 -13.12 1.25 28.36
C GLY A 343 -13.30 1.72 26.91
N TYR A 344 -12.73 2.87 26.55
CA TYR A 344 -12.77 3.41 25.20
C TYR A 344 -11.37 3.50 24.59
N ASP A 345 -11.32 3.44 23.26
CA ASP A 345 -10.10 3.50 22.45
C ASP A 345 -9.92 4.88 21.79
N SER A 346 -11.04 5.58 21.57
CA SER A 346 -11.09 6.93 21.01
C SER A 346 -12.27 7.71 21.59
N VAL A 347 -12.26 9.02 21.40
CA VAL A 347 -13.44 9.86 21.72
C VAL A 347 -13.88 10.67 20.52
N VAL A 348 -15.18 10.93 20.47
CA VAL A 348 -15.78 11.87 19.51
C VAL A 348 -16.41 13.03 20.25
N TYR A 349 -16.24 14.23 19.69
CA TYR A 349 -17.00 15.42 20.02
C TYR A 349 -17.76 15.83 18.78
N ASP A 350 -19.08 15.69 18.79
CA ASP A 350 -19.91 16.04 17.64
C ASP A 350 -21.21 16.75 18.05
N PRO A 351 -21.15 18.03 18.43
CA PRO A 351 -22.33 18.75 18.89
C PRO A 351 -23.32 19.13 17.76
N GLN A 352 -22.86 19.22 16.50
CA GLN A 352 -23.67 19.69 15.36
C GLN A 352 -23.34 19.02 13.99
N GLY A 353 -22.53 17.98 13.94
CA GLY A 353 -22.11 17.28 12.71
C GLY A 353 -21.03 18.00 11.90
N ALA A 354 -21.11 19.33 11.77
CA ALA A 354 -20.27 20.11 10.85
C ALA A 354 -18.85 20.41 11.35
N SER A 355 -18.61 20.22 12.65
CA SER A 355 -17.32 20.49 13.31
C SER A 355 -16.92 19.32 14.21
N ASN A 356 -17.22 18.10 13.78
CA ASN A 356 -16.90 16.92 14.57
C ASN A 356 -15.39 16.78 14.75
N GLU A 357 -14.97 16.35 15.92
CA GLU A 357 -13.58 16.05 16.24
C GLU A 357 -13.51 14.63 16.80
N THR A 358 -12.65 13.81 16.22
CA THR A 358 -12.36 12.45 16.69
C THR A 358 -10.91 12.41 17.15
N ILE A 359 -10.70 12.00 18.40
CA ILE A 359 -9.40 12.05 19.05
C ILE A 359 -8.93 10.62 19.33
N LEU A 360 -7.72 10.35 18.85
CA LEU A 360 -7.05 9.06 19.00
C LEU A 360 -5.91 9.22 20.01
N TYR A 361 -5.78 8.26 20.92
CA TYR A 361 -4.78 8.31 22.00
C TYR A 361 -3.65 7.28 21.83
N THR A 362 -3.51 6.73 20.62
CA THR A 362 -2.42 5.82 20.26
C THR A 362 -1.97 6.04 18.82
N ASN A 363 -0.68 5.81 18.58
CA ASN A 363 -0.03 5.92 17.27
C ASN A 363 -0.55 4.86 16.29
N ASP A 364 -1.01 3.73 16.82
CA ASP A 364 -1.37 2.56 16.03
C ASP A 364 -2.81 2.57 15.52
N ALA A 365 -3.60 3.57 15.91
CA ALA A 365 -4.99 3.69 15.49
C ALA A 365 -5.16 4.32 14.10
N ILE A 366 -4.10 4.84 13.48
CA ILE A 366 -4.21 5.70 12.29
C ILE A 366 -3.05 5.54 11.32
N ARG A 367 -3.35 5.51 10.02
CA ARG A 367 -2.35 5.53 8.94
C ARG A 367 -2.69 6.55 7.86
N PRO A 368 -1.72 7.38 7.41
CA PRO A 368 -1.95 8.33 6.35
C PRO A 368 -2.02 7.62 5.00
N VAL A 369 -3.13 7.76 4.27
CA VAL A 369 -3.38 7.00 3.03
C VAL A 369 -3.33 7.89 1.80
N PHE A 370 -3.92 9.08 1.89
CA PHE A 370 -3.88 10.06 0.82
C PHE A 370 -3.44 11.43 1.31
N LEU A 371 -2.70 12.14 0.46
CA LEU A 371 -2.39 13.55 0.61
C LEU A 371 -3.21 14.32 -0.42
N ILE A 372 -4.05 15.24 0.05
CA ILE A 372 -4.85 16.14 -0.79
C ILE A 372 -4.19 17.50 -0.77
N ALA A 373 -3.81 18.03 -1.93
CA ALA A 373 -3.27 19.37 -2.09
C ALA A 373 -4.31 20.28 -2.73
N PHE A 374 -4.41 21.52 -2.23
CA PHE A 374 -5.37 22.53 -2.69
C PHE A 374 -4.68 23.63 -3.49
N GLN A 375 -5.46 24.37 -4.28
CA GLN A 375 -4.99 25.55 -5.03
C GLN A 375 -4.63 26.72 -4.12
#